data_AF-A0A317SIC8-F1
#
_entry.id   AF-A0A317SIC8-F1
#
_cell.length_a   1.000
_cell.length_b   1.000
_cell.length_c   1.000
_cell.angle_alpha   90.00
_cell.angle_beta   90.00
_cell.angle_gamma   90.00
#
_symmetry.space_group_name_H-M   'P 1'
#
loop_
_entity.id
_entity.type
_entity.pdbx_description
1 polymer ?
#
loop_
_entity_poly.entity_id
_entity_poly.type
_entity_poly.pdbx_seq_one_letter_code
_entity_poly.pdbx_strand_id
1 'polypeptide(L)' 'MAQRLRPSSFSIMGYPIKSLRPVGISVASFAAVAGGTVLFILEGVPRVQKDILQKLPLIGSYWTGREKPASDNPF' A
#
# COMPACT_ATOMS: atom_id res chain seq x y z
N MET A 1 -29.75 -27.39 -21.52
CA MET A 1 -28.28 -27.35 -21.69
C MET A 1 -27.64 -27.40 -20.32
N ALA A 2 -27.14 -28.56 -19.88
CA ALA A 2 -26.42 -28.67 -18.61
C ALA A 2 -24.98 -28.16 -18.81
N GLN A 3 -24.66 -27.01 -18.20
CA GLN A 3 -23.33 -26.42 -18.32
C GLN A 3 -22.35 -27.30 -17.54
N ARG A 4 -21.52 -28.05 -18.27
CA ARG A 4 -20.48 -28.91 -17.70
C ARG A 4 -19.43 -28.04 -17.03
N LEU A 5 -19.59 -27.78 -15.73
CA LEU A 5 -18.59 -27.14 -14.89
C LEU A 5 -17.31 -27.97 -14.96
N ARG A 6 -16.29 -27.46 -15.67
CA ARG A 6 -14.96 -28.06 -15.63
C ARG A 6 -14.42 -27.79 -14.22
N PRO A 7 -14.22 -28.80 -13.36
CA PRO A 7 -13.75 -28.55 -12.01
C PRO A 7 -12.35 -27.92 -12.11
N SER A 8 -12.21 -26.67 -11.70
CA SER A 8 -10.89 -26.12 -11.44
C SER A 8 -10.37 -26.86 -10.21
N SER A 9 -9.38 -27.72 -10.42
CA SER A 9 -8.72 -28.54 -9.39
C SER A 9 -8.25 -27.74 -8.17
N PHE A 10 -8.07 -26.42 -8.32
CA PHE A 10 -7.63 -25.53 -7.26
C PHE A 10 -8.72 -24.49 -6.90
N SER A 11 -9.40 -24.74 -5.78
CA SER A 11 -10.46 -23.90 -5.20
C SER A 11 -10.18 -23.68 -3.71
N ILE A 12 -10.39 -22.47 -3.21
CA ILE A 12 -10.20 -22.13 -1.79
C ILE A 12 -11.58 -21.81 -1.21
N MET A 13 -11.97 -22.52 -0.14
CA MET A 13 -13.23 -22.28 0.57
C MET A 13 -14.49 -22.35 -0.32
N GLY A 14 -14.44 -23.14 -1.39
CA GLY A 14 -15.54 -23.29 -2.37
C GLY A 14 -15.52 -22.27 -3.52
N TYR A 15 -14.62 -21.29 -3.49
CA TYR A 15 -14.44 -20.33 -4.59
C TYR A 15 -13.27 -20.73 -5.50
N PRO A 16 -13.48 -20.80 -6.83
CA PRO A 16 -12.37 -21.04 -7.75
C PRO A 16 -11.42 -19.84 -7.74
N ILE A 17 -10.10 -20.05 -7.66
CA ILE A 17 -9.13 -18.92 -7.57
C ILE A 17 -9.25 -17.94 -8.74
N LYS A 18 -9.70 -18.41 -9.90
CA LYS A 18 -9.96 -17.56 -11.06
C LYS A 18 -11.01 -16.49 -10.78
N SER A 19 -12.02 -16.75 -9.94
CA SER A 19 -13.03 -15.76 -9.55
C SER A 19 -12.52 -14.75 -8.51
N LEU A 20 -11.45 -15.08 -7.78
CA LEU A 20 -10.84 -14.19 -6.78
C LEU A 20 -9.92 -13.12 -7.40
N ARG A 21 -9.43 -13.33 -8.63
CA ARG A 21 -8.56 -12.35 -9.33
C ARG A 21 -9.15 -10.94 -9.45
N PRO A 22 -10.36 -10.72 -10.01
CA PRO A 22 -10.91 -9.37 -10.14
C PRO A 22 -11.16 -8.70 -8.78
N VAL A 23 -11.54 -9.49 -7.77
CA VAL A 23 -11.70 -9.00 -6.40
C VAL A 23 -10.35 -8.57 -5.83
N GLY A 24 -9.30 -9.38 -6.01
CA GLY A 24 -7.95 -9.07 -5.56
C GLY A 24 -7.40 -7.78 -6.19
N ILE A 25 -7.61 -7.57 -7.49
CA ILE A 25 -7.24 -6.32 -8.17
C ILE A 25 -7.99 -5.13 -7.56
N SER A 26 -9.30 -5.26 -7.37
CA SER A 26 -10.12 -4.18 -6.80
C SER A 26 -9.66 -3.79 -5.40
N VAL A 27 -9.45 -4.78 -4.52
CA VAL A 27 -8.95 -4.56 -3.16
C VAL A 27 -7.57 -3.91 -3.17
N ALA A 28 -6.65 -4.37 -4.03
CA ALA A 28 -5.34 -3.76 -4.17
C ALA A 28 -5.42 -2.28 -4.62
N SER A 29 -6.30 -1.96 -5.57
CA SER A 29 -6.53 -0.59 -6.02
C SER A 29 -7.06 0.30 -4.89
N PHE A 30 -8.07 -0.16 -4.15
CA PHE A 30 -8.59 0.59 -3.00
C PHE A 30 -7.55 0.77 -1.90
N ALA A 31 -6.78 -0.27 -1.60
CA ALA A 31 -5.70 -0.21 -0.61
C ALA A 31 -4.60 0.77 -1.01
N ALA A 32 -4.24 0.83 -2.30
CA ALA A 32 -3.25 1.78 -2.80
C ALA A 32 -3.73 3.23 -2.62
N VAL A 33 -4.98 3.53 -3.00
CA VAL A 33 -5.54 4.88 -2.86
C VAL A 33 -5.71 5.26 -1.39
N ALA A 34 -6.27 4.37 -0.57
CA ALA A 34 -6.46 4.60 0.86
C ALA A 34 -5.11 4.81 1.57
N GLY A 35 -4.13 3.95 1.29
CA GLY A 35 -2.77 4.06 1.83
C GLY A 35 -2.10 5.38 1.41
N GLY A 36 -2.19 5.74 0.13
CA GLY A 36 -1.68 7.04 -0.35
C GLY A 36 -2.35 8.23 0.33
N THR A 37 -3.66 8.17 0.54
CA THR A 37 -4.42 9.23 1.22
C THR A 37 -3.99 9.39 2.69
N VAL A 38 -3.83 8.28 3.41
CA VAL A 38 -3.35 8.30 4.80
C VAL A 38 -1.94 8.88 4.88
N LEU A 39 -1.05 8.47 3.97
CA LEU A 39 0.31 9.01 3.91
C LEU A 39 0.33 10.50 3.58
N PHE A 40 -0.55 10.97 2.70
CA PHE A 40 -0.68 12.38 2.35
C PHE A 40 -1.12 13.23 3.55
N ILE A 41 -2.16 12.81 4.28
CA ILE A 41 -2.64 13.53 5.46
C ILE A 41 -1.58 13.53 6.58
N LEU A 42 -0.83 12.44 6.72
CA LEU A 42 0.16 12.26 7.78
C LEU A 42 1.58 12.68 7.39
N GLU A 43 1.78 13.32 6.24
CA GLU A 43 3.13 13.65 5.76
C GLU A 43 3.89 14.60 6.68
N GLY A 44 3.20 15.38 7.52
CA GLY A 44 3.81 16.28 8.49
C GLY A 44 4.36 15.59 9.75
N VAL A 45 4.03 14.31 9.98
CA VAL A 45 4.46 13.57 11.17
C VAL A 45 5.92 13.11 10.98
N PRO A 46 6.88 13.51 11.83
CA PRO A 46 8.30 13.17 11.65
C PRO A 46 8.57 11.66 11.54
N ARG A 47 7.80 10.86 12.30
CA ARG A 47 7.90 9.39 12.25
C ARG A 47 7.45 8.81 10.90
N VAL A 48 6.40 9.36 10.30
CA VAL A 48 5.91 8.91 8.97
C VAL A 48 6.93 9.27 7.88
N GLN A 49 7.54 10.45 7.98
CA GLN A 49 8.61 10.86 7.07
C GLN A 49 9.81 9.90 7.14
N LYS A 50 10.36 9.68 8.33
CA LYS A 50 11.54 8.82 8.56
C LYS A 50 11.29 7.35 8.24
N ASP A 51 10.18 6.81 8.70
CA ASP A 51 9.96 5.36 8.67
C ASP A 51 9.40 4.87 7.33
N ILE A 52 8.66 5.73 6.61
CA ILE A 52 7.96 5.37 5.38
C ILE A 52 8.40 6.22 4.20
N LEU A 53 8.17 7.54 4.23
CA LEU A 53 8.30 8.38 3.04
C LEU A 53 9.75 8.45 2.54
N GLN A 54 10.73 8.61 3.43
CA GLN A 54 12.16 8.63 3.09
C GLN A 54 12.68 7.30 2.52
N LYS A 55 11.99 6.18 2.79
CA LYS A 55 12.37 4.85 2.28
C LYS A 55 11.82 4.55 0.89
N LEU A 56 11.00 5.45 0.32
CA LEU A 56 10.47 5.28 -1.03
C LEU A 56 11.59 5.48 -2.07
N PRO A 57 11.82 4.52 -2.98
CA PRO A 57 12.99 4.52 -3.86
C PRO A 57 12.99 5.65 -4.90
N LEU A 58 11.82 6.19 -5.26
CA LEU A 58 11.69 7.20 -6.32
C LEU A 58 11.55 8.63 -5.78
N ILE A 59 10.88 8.81 -4.64
CA ILE A 59 10.50 10.13 -4.12
C ILE A 59 11.00 10.39 -2.70
N GLY A 60 11.63 9.43 -2.03
CA GLY A 60 11.97 9.56 -0.61
C GLY A 60 12.97 10.67 -0.29
N SER A 61 13.82 11.03 -1.26
CA SER A 61 14.76 12.14 -1.12
C SER A 61 14.11 13.50 -0.86
N TYR A 62 12.84 13.70 -1.25
CA TYR A 62 12.10 14.94 -1.01
C TYR A 62 11.84 15.22 0.48
N TRP A 63 11.83 14.18 1.31
CA TRP A 63 11.64 14.30 2.75
C TRP A 63 12.95 14.22 3.54
N THR A 64 14.09 14.09 2.86
CA THR A 64 15.42 14.09 3.50
C THR A 64 15.82 15.52 3.88
N GLY A 65 16.34 15.72 5.11
CA GLY A 65 16.89 17.01 5.53
C GLY A 65 15.87 18.07 5.97
N ARG A 66 14.57 17.73 6.06
CA ARG A 66 13.57 18.59 6.72
C ARG A 66 13.65 18.58 8.24
N GLU A 67 14.45 17.67 8.78
CA GLU A 67 14.71 17.65 10.21
C GLU A 67 15.68 18.76 10.56
N LYS A 68 15.27 19.60 11.51
CA LYS A 68 16.12 20.65 12.05
C LYS A 68 17.42 20.01 12.58
N PRO A 69 18.61 20.48 12.15
CA PRO A 69 19.85 19.96 12.68
C PRO A 69 19.85 20.11 14.20
N ALA A 70 20.30 19.08 14.92
CA ALA A 70 20.39 19.12 16.38
C ALA A 70 21.25 20.31 16.87
N SER A 71 22.20 20.76 16.05
CA SER A 71 23.01 21.95 16.33
C SER A 71 22.22 23.25 16.41
N ASP A 72 21.07 23.37 15.73
CA ASP A 72 20.22 24.56 15.76
C ASP A 72 19.09 24.44 16.79
N ASN A 73 19.05 23.34 17.54
CA ASN A 73 18.01 23.04 18.51
C ASN A 73 18.60 22.99 19.93
N PRO A 74 18.20 23.89 20.85
CA PRO A 74 18.67 23.88 22.22
C PRO A 74 18.09 22.74 23.10
N PHE A 75 17.32 21.79 22.53
CA PHE A 75 16.75 20.62 23.21
C PHE A 75 16.90 19.32 22.40
#